data_AF-A0A2H6APL6-F1
#
_entry.id   AF-A0A2H6APL6-F1
#
_cell.length_a   1.000
_cell.length_b   1.000
_cell.length_c   1.000
_cell.angle_alpha   90.00
_cell.angle_beta   90.00
_cell.angle_gamma   90.00
#
_symmetry.space_group_name_H-M   'P 1'
#
loop_
_entity.id
_entity.type
_entity.pdbx_description
1 polymer ?
#
loop_
_entity_poly.entity_id
_entity_poly.type
_entity_poly.pdbx_seq_one_letter_code
_entity_poly.pdbx_strand_id
1 'polypeptide(L)'
;MSKPVTLSKEDIEQIKARGMTPERVISQIEVFKRGFPFVRLNRPCTVGDGIFVVDRGDIERLVSLYIYEALKGRAMKFVPASGAASRMFELLVSFYNRYEEIDEDVVSARAKEGDIEHIRFLEFIKGIKKFAFYNDLKAVMLRDGIQLEELIAKGNYKLVLEYILTPKGLNYASLPKGLIKFHCYGDHCRTAFEEHLVEAANYVRDKSNTARVHFTVPAEHLETIKDFMEKVRGFYEEKEGVRYEIGFSIQNPSTDTIAVDLGNRPLRDRDGRLVFRPGGHGALLENLNGLKGDIVFIKNIDNVAPDWLKPQTYLYKKVLGGYLVELQKTIFGYLERLVSGDVTDALINEMFEFARSRLCIVPPDGMEKGLREEKVRFLFSKFNRPLRVCGMVRNQGEPGGGPFWVEDEKGELSLQIVESSQVDFSSSVQRSIWESSTHFNPVDLVCGVRDYRGNPFDLTRFVNPNTGFISIKSKDGVRIKALELPGLWNGSMAYWNTVFVEVPLTTFSPVKTVLDLLRREHQPEE
;
A
#
# COMPACT_ATOMS: atom_id res chain seq x y z
N MET A 1 -11.36 28.51 25.51
CA MET A 1 -12.07 27.23 25.30
C MET A 1 -12.91 27.37 24.04
N SER A 2 -12.67 26.54 23.01
CA SER A 2 -13.54 26.53 21.81
C SER A 2 -14.94 26.06 22.19
N LYS A 3 -15.99 26.69 21.67
CA LYS A 3 -17.37 26.19 21.86
C LYS A 3 -17.45 24.71 21.43
N PRO A 4 -18.16 23.85 22.19
CA PRO A 4 -18.39 22.47 21.78
C PRO A 4 -19.12 22.45 20.43
N VAL A 5 -18.75 21.50 19.58
CA VAL A 5 -19.41 21.34 18.27
C VAL A 5 -20.81 20.82 18.51
N THR A 6 -21.82 21.60 18.13
CA THR A 6 -23.22 21.19 18.17
C THR A 6 -23.61 20.55 16.83
N LEU A 7 -24.03 19.28 16.85
CA LEU A 7 -24.58 18.57 15.69
C LEU A 7 -26.11 18.69 15.71
N SER A 8 -26.74 18.96 14.56
CA SER A 8 -28.20 18.95 14.42
C SER A 8 -28.76 17.53 14.36
N LYS A 9 -30.10 17.38 14.33
CA LYS A 9 -30.73 16.06 14.15
C LYS A 9 -30.41 15.49 12.77
N GLU A 10 -30.46 16.33 11.75
CA GLU A 10 -30.12 15.99 10.36
C GLU A 10 -28.65 15.57 10.23
N ASP A 11 -27.73 16.23 10.97
CA ASP A 11 -26.33 15.81 11.02
C ASP A 11 -26.19 14.40 11.59
N ILE A 12 -26.89 14.09 12.68
CA ILE A 12 -26.83 12.76 13.33
C ILE A 12 -27.40 11.68 12.40
N GLU A 13 -28.49 11.96 11.70
CA GLU A 13 -29.06 11.05 10.70
C GLU A 13 -28.08 10.82 9.54
N GLN A 14 -27.47 11.89 9.02
CA GLN A 14 -26.46 11.81 7.97
C GLN A 14 -25.23 10.98 8.40
N ILE A 15 -24.79 11.12 9.65
CA ILE A 15 -23.66 10.39 10.23
C ILE A 15 -24.00 8.90 10.36
N LYS A 16 -25.18 8.58 10.91
CA LYS A 16 -25.64 7.19 11.08
C LYS A 16 -25.86 6.50 9.74
N ALA A 17 -26.40 7.19 8.74
CA ALA A 17 -26.60 6.65 7.39
C ALA A 17 -25.27 6.26 6.71
N ARG A 18 -24.14 6.88 7.12
CA ARG A 18 -22.78 6.50 6.68
C ARG A 18 -22.14 5.38 7.52
N GLY A 19 -22.84 4.84 8.51
CA GLY A 19 -22.27 3.84 9.44
C GLY A 19 -21.29 4.41 10.46
N MET A 20 -21.33 5.73 10.71
CA MET A 20 -20.51 6.40 11.72
C MET A 20 -21.32 6.72 12.98
N THR A 21 -20.63 7.05 14.07
CA THR A 21 -21.25 7.58 15.29
C THR A 21 -20.95 9.08 15.45
N PRO A 22 -21.85 9.87 16.06
CA PRO A 22 -21.59 11.28 16.38
C PRO A 22 -20.30 11.48 17.18
N GLU A 23 -20.00 10.56 18.10
CA GLU A 23 -18.80 10.57 18.93
C GLU A 23 -17.53 10.44 18.07
N ARG A 24 -17.55 9.57 17.04
CA ARG A 24 -16.43 9.43 16.09
C ARG A 24 -16.20 10.73 15.34
N VAL A 25 -17.26 11.39 14.85
CA VAL A 25 -17.14 12.68 14.14
C VAL A 25 -16.63 13.79 15.06
N ILE A 26 -17.13 13.88 16.28
CA ILE A 26 -16.64 14.86 17.27
C ILE A 26 -15.16 14.61 17.56
N SER A 27 -14.75 13.35 17.74
CA SER A 27 -13.34 13.00 17.97
C SER A 27 -12.43 13.41 16.79
N GLN A 28 -12.90 13.29 15.54
CA GLN A 28 -12.16 13.75 14.37
C GLN A 28 -11.96 15.28 14.39
N ILE A 29 -12.98 16.04 14.80
CA ILE A 29 -12.87 17.50 14.91
C ILE A 29 -11.87 17.90 16.00
N GLU A 30 -11.86 17.22 17.14
CA GLU A 30 -10.87 17.45 18.19
C GLU A 30 -9.45 17.11 17.72
N VAL A 31 -9.28 16.07 16.89
CA VAL A 31 -7.99 15.77 16.23
C VAL A 31 -7.55 16.92 15.33
N PHE A 32 -8.43 17.55 14.56
CA PHE A 32 -8.05 18.73 13.76
C PHE A 32 -7.60 19.92 14.61
N LYS A 33 -8.17 20.09 15.81
CA LYS A 33 -7.77 21.15 16.75
C LYS A 33 -6.44 20.87 17.39
N ARG A 34 -6.21 19.62 17.82
CA ARG A 34 -4.99 19.19 18.50
C ARG A 34 -3.81 19.03 17.55
N GLY A 35 -4.07 18.55 16.34
CA GLY A 35 -3.03 18.04 15.43
C GLY A 35 -2.55 16.65 15.83
N PHE A 36 -1.61 16.13 15.05
CA PHE A 36 -0.85 14.92 15.39
C PHE A 36 0.57 15.31 15.81
N PRO A 37 1.12 14.66 16.86
CA PRO A 37 2.53 14.81 17.18
C PRO A 37 3.39 14.24 16.05
N PHE A 38 4.55 14.86 15.83
CA PHE A 38 5.58 14.26 14.99
C PHE A 38 6.11 12.99 15.64
N VAL A 39 6.45 12.01 14.81
CA VAL A 39 7.12 10.79 15.24
C VAL A 39 8.54 11.14 15.69
N ARG A 40 8.96 10.58 16.84
CA ARG A 40 10.35 10.66 17.29
C ARG A 40 11.15 9.49 16.72
N LEU A 41 11.94 9.79 15.69
CA LEU A 41 12.94 8.86 15.18
C LEU A 41 14.08 8.75 16.19
N ASN A 42 14.43 7.52 16.54
CA ASN A 42 15.61 7.21 17.34
C ASN A 42 16.84 7.01 16.41
N ARG A 43 16.70 6.16 15.39
CA ARG A 43 17.71 5.86 14.35
C ARG A 43 17.07 5.11 13.17
N PRO A 44 17.67 5.13 11.94
CA PRO A 44 17.19 4.28 10.86
C PRO A 44 17.40 2.80 11.18
N CYS A 45 16.57 1.93 10.62
CA CYS A 45 16.91 0.51 10.61
C CYS A 45 17.99 0.25 9.56
N THR A 46 18.96 -0.59 9.88
CA THR A 46 20.04 -1.01 9.00
C THR A 46 20.22 -2.53 9.08
N VAL A 47 21.00 -3.11 8.16
CA VAL A 47 21.33 -4.54 8.23
C VAL A 47 22.06 -4.81 9.54
N GLY A 48 21.53 -5.73 10.35
CA GLY A 48 22.04 -6.03 11.69
C GLY A 48 21.45 -5.17 12.82
N ASP A 49 20.69 -4.12 12.50
CA ASP A 49 19.93 -3.31 13.47
C ASP A 49 18.53 -3.01 12.92
N GLY A 50 17.60 -3.93 13.18
CA GLY A 50 16.20 -3.82 12.76
C GLY A 50 15.88 -4.35 11.36
N ILE A 51 16.87 -4.53 10.47
CA ILE A 51 16.70 -5.23 9.18
C ILE A 51 17.45 -6.56 9.18
N PHE A 52 16.71 -7.63 8.93
CA PHE A 52 17.23 -8.98 8.80
C PHE A 52 17.61 -9.29 7.35
N VAL A 53 18.70 -10.02 7.15
CA VAL A 53 19.10 -10.55 5.83
C VAL A 53 18.97 -12.05 5.90
N VAL A 54 18.20 -12.63 4.98
CA VAL A 54 18.03 -14.08 4.91
C VAL A 54 19.29 -14.70 4.31
N ASP A 55 19.92 -15.59 5.07
CA ASP A 55 21.07 -16.34 4.60
C ASP A 55 20.70 -17.23 3.40
N ARG A 56 21.60 -17.35 2.43
CA ARG A 56 21.35 -18.16 1.22
C ARG A 56 20.97 -19.60 1.54
N GLY A 57 21.56 -20.18 2.60
CA GLY A 57 21.25 -21.53 3.06
C GLY A 57 19.85 -21.70 3.65
N ASP A 58 19.21 -20.61 4.10
CA ASP A 58 17.86 -20.64 4.66
C ASP A 58 16.76 -20.43 3.62
N ILE A 59 17.09 -19.90 2.43
CA ILE A 59 16.09 -19.57 1.40
C ILE A 59 15.23 -20.79 1.05
N GLU A 60 15.85 -21.92 0.70
CA GLU A 60 15.11 -23.13 0.29
C GLU A 60 14.24 -23.69 1.43
N ARG A 61 14.76 -23.64 2.66
CA ARG A 61 14.05 -24.08 3.87
C ARG A 61 12.81 -23.21 4.14
N LEU A 62 12.96 -21.89 4.07
CA LEU A 62 11.85 -20.94 4.26
C LEU A 62 10.81 -21.07 3.15
N VAL A 63 11.24 -21.19 1.89
CA VAL A 63 10.36 -21.42 0.74
C VAL A 63 9.56 -22.72 0.92
N SER A 64 10.22 -23.81 1.31
CA SER A 64 9.57 -25.10 1.52
C SER A 64 8.57 -25.05 2.68
N LEU A 65 8.95 -24.42 3.80
CA LEU A 65 8.10 -24.20 4.95
C LEU A 65 6.83 -23.41 4.56
N TYR A 66 6.99 -22.36 3.76
CA TYR A 66 5.88 -21.57 3.27
C TYR A 66 4.95 -22.38 2.38
N ILE A 67 5.49 -23.06 1.35
CA ILE A 67 4.69 -23.84 0.40
C ILE A 67 3.84 -24.87 1.14
N TYR A 68 4.41 -25.55 2.13
CA TYR A 68 3.69 -26.51 2.96
C TYR A 68 2.47 -25.90 3.66
N GLU A 69 2.59 -24.68 4.20
CA GLU A 69 1.47 -23.99 4.85
C GLU A 69 0.48 -23.38 3.84
N ALA A 70 0.95 -22.87 2.71
CA ALA A 70 0.11 -22.34 1.64
C ALA A 70 -0.82 -23.42 1.06
N LEU A 71 -0.31 -24.65 0.88
CA LEU A 71 -1.08 -25.81 0.44
C LEU A 71 -2.26 -26.16 1.36
N LYS A 72 -2.23 -25.75 2.63
CA LYS A 72 -3.35 -25.93 3.56
C LYS A 72 -4.48 -24.90 3.37
N GLY A 73 -4.37 -24.01 2.39
CA GLY A 73 -5.37 -22.97 2.11
C GLY A 73 -5.28 -21.75 3.02
N ARG A 74 -4.13 -21.55 3.68
CA ARG A 74 -3.92 -20.46 4.66
C ARG A 74 -3.61 -19.10 4.03
N ALA A 75 -3.14 -19.10 2.78
CA ALA A 75 -2.62 -17.92 2.11
C ALA A 75 -3.68 -17.23 1.23
N MET A 76 -3.67 -15.90 1.24
CA MET A 76 -4.41 -15.08 0.29
C MET A 76 -3.63 -13.81 -0.07
N LYS A 77 -3.97 -13.20 -1.19
CA LYS A 77 -3.40 -11.93 -1.64
C LYS A 77 -4.42 -10.81 -1.48
N PHE A 78 -4.04 -9.73 -0.83
CA PHE A 78 -4.82 -8.50 -0.67
C PHE A 78 -4.15 -7.36 -1.43
N VAL A 79 -4.87 -6.76 -2.37
CA VAL A 79 -4.33 -5.78 -3.31
C VAL A 79 -5.08 -4.45 -3.17
N PRO A 80 -4.45 -3.43 -2.56
CA PRO A 80 -4.97 -2.07 -2.60
C PRO A 80 -4.99 -1.54 -4.04
N ALA A 81 -6.18 -1.41 -4.62
CA ALA A 81 -6.41 -1.04 -6.02
C ALA A 81 -7.29 0.20 -6.21
N SER A 82 -7.39 1.06 -5.20
CA SER A 82 -8.19 2.30 -5.25
C SER A 82 -7.48 3.49 -5.91
N GLY A 83 -6.23 3.31 -6.37
CA GLY A 83 -5.48 4.36 -7.03
C GLY A 83 -6.10 4.78 -8.37
N ALA A 84 -6.46 6.07 -8.49
CA ALA A 84 -6.92 6.64 -9.75
C ALA A 84 -5.76 6.79 -10.74
N ALA A 85 -6.00 6.46 -12.03
CA ALA A 85 -5.02 6.66 -13.08
C ALA A 85 -4.84 8.16 -13.43
N SER A 86 -5.78 9.03 -13.06
CA SER A 86 -5.68 10.49 -13.27
C SER A 86 -4.34 11.08 -12.78
N ARG A 87 -3.82 10.63 -11.64
CA ARG A 87 -2.49 11.03 -11.14
C ARG A 87 -1.34 10.48 -11.98
N MET A 88 -1.47 9.25 -12.48
CA MET A 88 -0.48 8.64 -13.38
C MET A 88 -0.37 9.41 -14.69
N PHE A 89 -1.49 9.95 -15.18
CA PHE A 89 -1.60 10.74 -16.40
C PHE A 89 -1.59 12.27 -16.15
N GLU A 90 -1.25 12.73 -14.94
CA GLU A 90 -1.36 14.15 -14.55
C GLU A 90 -0.63 15.10 -15.51
N LEU A 91 0.58 14.71 -15.95
CA LEU A 91 1.34 15.45 -16.94
C LEU A 91 0.55 15.62 -18.25
N LEU A 92 -0.03 14.54 -18.78
CA LEU A 92 -0.76 14.59 -20.05
C LEU A 92 -2.07 15.37 -19.91
N VAL A 93 -2.78 15.22 -18.78
CA VAL A 93 -4.00 15.98 -18.48
C VAL A 93 -3.68 17.48 -18.36
N SER A 94 -2.56 17.84 -17.74
CA SER A 94 -2.08 19.22 -17.64
C SER A 94 -1.86 19.83 -19.04
N PHE A 95 -1.14 19.13 -19.92
CA PHE A 95 -0.94 19.57 -21.31
C PHE A 95 -2.27 19.66 -22.08
N TYR A 96 -3.12 18.64 -21.97
CA TYR A 96 -4.41 18.61 -22.64
C TYR A 96 -5.31 19.77 -22.22
N ASN A 97 -5.29 20.21 -20.97
CA ASN A 97 -6.13 21.32 -20.52
C ASN A 97 -5.51 22.70 -20.78
N ARG A 98 -4.18 22.82 -20.80
CA ARG A 98 -3.47 24.10 -20.90
C ARG A 98 -3.39 24.63 -22.33
N TYR A 99 -3.29 23.74 -23.32
CA TYR A 99 -2.99 24.12 -24.70
C TYR A 99 -4.15 23.74 -25.63
N GLU A 100 -4.58 24.67 -26.49
CA GLU A 100 -5.56 24.39 -27.54
C GLU A 100 -4.96 23.49 -28.64
N GLU A 101 -3.73 23.81 -29.04
CA GLU A 101 -2.90 23.01 -29.96
C GLU A 101 -1.58 22.63 -29.28
N ILE A 102 -1.04 21.46 -29.61
CA ILE A 102 0.21 20.95 -29.02
C ILE A 102 1.14 20.55 -30.16
N ASP A 103 1.96 21.52 -30.60
CA ASP A 103 2.92 21.36 -31.68
C ASP A 103 4.32 20.99 -31.17
N GLU A 104 4.95 20.04 -31.86
CA GLU A 104 6.29 19.54 -31.52
C GLU A 104 7.34 20.64 -31.42
N ASP A 105 7.31 21.64 -32.31
CA ASP A 105 8.29 22.73 -32.33
C ASP A 105 8.21 23.58 -31.05
N VAL A 106 7.00 23.90 -30.59
CA VAL A 106 6.77 24.69 -29.38
C VAL A 106 7.22 23.90 -28.15
N VAL A 107 6.84 22.62 -28.08
CA VAL A 107 7.24 21.76 -26.97
C VAL A 107 8.76 21.59 -26.94
N SER A 108 9.38 21.37 -28.10
CA SER A 108 10.82 21.21 -28.25
C SER A 108 11.60 22.47 -27.88
N ALA A 109 11.08 23.66 -28.21
CA ALA A 109 11.70 24.92 -27.81
C ALA A 109 11.72 25.07 -26.27
N ARG A 110 10.58 24.85 -25.60
CA ARG A 110 10.48 24.92 -24.13
C ARG A 110 11.35 23.88 -23.43
N ALA A 111 11.41 22.66 -23.97
CA ALA A 111 12.28 21.63 -23.44
C ALA A 111 13.77 22.01 -23.53
N LYS A 112 14.20 22.66 -24.63
CA LYS A 112 15.56 23.18 -24.79
C LYS A 112 15.87 24.33 -23.83
N GLU A 113 14.86 25.10 -23.42
CA GLU A 113 14.96 26.13 -22.36
C GLU A 113 15.08 25.53 -20.94
N GLY A 114 14.99 24.20 -20.79
CA GLY A 114 15.11 23.51 -19.51
C GLY A 114 13.79 23.29 -18.77
N ASP A 115 12.63 23.48 -19.43
CA ASP A 115 11.34 23.20 -18.82
C ASP A 115 11.12 21.69 -18.63
N ILE A 116 11.04 21.26 -17.36
CA ILE A 116 10.95 19.85 -16.98
C ILE A 116 9.65 19.20 -17.48
N GLU A 117 8.51 19.89 -17.47
CA GLU A 117 7.24 19.32 -17.93
C GLU A 117 7.31 19.03 -19.44
N HIS A 118 7.88 19.94 -20.23
CA HIS A 118 8.02 19.75 -21.67
C HIS A 118 9.07 18.69 -22.03
N ILE A 119 10.18 18.59 -21.29
CA ILE A 119 11.16 17.50 -21.46
C ILE A 119 10.48 16.14 -21.27
N ARG A 120 9.72 15.99 -20.16
CA ARG A 120 8.99 14.76 -19.85
C ARG A 120 7.87 14.47 -20.84
N PHE A 121 7.22 15.49 -21.38
CA PHE A 121 6.22 15.31 -22.43
C PHE A 121 6.85 14.79 -23.74
N LEU A 122 8.01 15.31 -24.14
CA LEU A 122 8.75 14.78 -25.30
C LEU A 122 9.21 13.35 -25.09
N GLU A 123 9.62 12.99 -23.87
CA GLU A 123 9.93 11.61 -23.52
C GLU A 123 8.73 10.69 -23.74
N PHE A 124 7.54 11.11 -23.30
CA PHE A 124 6.28 10.38 -23.55
C PHE A 124 6.02 10.17 -25.04
N ILE A 125 6.11 11.24 -25.85
CA ILE A 125 5.85 11.16 -27.30
C ILE A 125 6.87 10.25 -27.99
N LYS A 126 8.17 10.41 -27.70
CA LYS A 126 9.23 9.55 -28.26
C LYS A 126 9.04 8.08 -27.86
N GLY A 127 8.55 7.85 -26.65
CA GLY A 127 8.25 6.52 -26.11
C GLY A 127 6.89 5.96 -26.52
N ILE A 128 6.05 6.66 -27.28
CA ILE A 128 4.62 6.30 -27.42
C ILE A 128 4.39 4.87 -27.93
N LYS A 129 5.27 4.37 -28.81
CA LYS A 129 5.21 3.01 -29.37
C LYS A 129 5.57 1.91 -28.37
N LYS A 130 6.22 2.25 -27.26
CA LYS A 130 6.67 1.33 -26.22
C LYS A 130 5.63 1.06 -25.14
N PHE A 131 4.51 1.81 -25.13
CA PHE A 131 3.44 1.58 -24.17
C PHE A 131 2.60 0.37 -24.56
N ALA A 132 2.23 -0.45 -23.58
CA ALA A 132 1.39 -1.63 -23.76
C ALA A 132 -0.01 -1.31 -24.32
N PHE A 133 -0.46 -0.06 -24.23
CA PHE A 133 -1.73 0.41 -24.79
C PHE A 133 -1.60 1.00 -26.21
N TYR A 134 -0.41 1.01 -26.81
CA TYR A 134 -0.18 1.65 -28.13
C TYR A 134 -1.08 1.07 -29.22
N ASN A 135 -1.20 -0.27 -29.29
CA ASN A 135 -2.04 -0.93 -30.29
C ASN A 135 -3.54 -0.65 -30.07
N ASP A 136 -3.97 -0.52 -28.81
CA ASP A 136 -5.36 -0.14 -28.49
C ASP A 136 -5.63 1.30 -28.92
N LEU A 137 -4.68 2.21 -28.66
CA LEU A 137 -4.77 3.61 -29.09
C LEU A 137 -4.87 3.71 -30.61
N LYS A 138 -4.01 2.98 -31.32
CA LYS A 138 -4.03 2.91 -32.78
C LYS A 138 -5.37 2.40 -33.30
N ALA A 139 -5.89 1.31 -32.72
CA ALA A 139 -7.16 0.72 -33.13
C ALA A 139 -8.35 1.67 -32.93
N VAL A 140 -8.42 2.35 -31.77
CA VAL A 140 -9.54 3.26 -31.48
C VAL A 140 -9.50 4.53 -32.35
N MET A 141 -8.32 5.03 -32.69
CA MET A 141 -8.18 6.16 -33.62
C MET A 141 -8.49 5.75 -35.06
N LEU A 142 -8.07 4.56 -35.48
CA LEU A 142 -8.34 4.03 -36.82
C LEU A 142 -9.84 3.85 -37.07
N ARG A 143 -10.61 3.45 -36.04
CA ARG A 143 -12.08 3.37 -36.09
C ARG A 143 -12.71 4.68 -36.58
N ASP A 144 -12.10 5.80 -36.20
CA ASP A 144 -12.58 7.15 -36.50
C ASP A 144 -11.86 7.75 -37.73
N GLY A 145 -11.18 6.90 -38.52
CA GLY A 145 -10.51 7.27 -39.77
C GLY A 145 -9.15 7.95 -39.59
N ILE A 146 -8.56 7.89 -38.39
CA ILE A 146 -7.35 8.62 -38.03
C ILE A 146 -6.15 7.68 -37.94
N GLN A 147 -5.11 7.94 -38.73
CA GLN A 147 -3.83 7.22 -38.66
C GLN A 147 -2.95 7.85 -37.56
N LEU A 148 -2.76 7.14 -36.44
CA LEU A 148 -1.97 7.60 -35.29
C LEU A 148 -0.54 7.99 -35.70
N GLU A 149 0.11 7.18 -36.53
CA GLU A 149 1.49 7.41 -36.96
C GLU A 149 1.65 8.69 -37.79
N GLU A 150 0.66 9.03 -38.61
CA GLU A 150 0.69 10.27 -39.39
C GLU A 150 0.54 11.51 -38.50
N LEU A 151 -0.31 11.44 -37.47
CA LEU A 151 -0.47 12.55 -36.52
C LEU A 151 0.79 12.80 -35.71
N ILE A 152 1.43 11.74 -35.22
CA ILE A 152 2.70 11.85 -34.50
C ILE A 152 3.78 12.43 -35.43
N ALA A 153 3.86 11.97 -36.68
CA ALA A 153 4.83 12.48 -37.65
C ALA A 153 4.60 13.94 -38.06
N LYS A 154 3.35 14.41 -38.02
CA LYS A 154 3.00 15.82 -38.23
C LYS A 154 3.26 16.70 -37.01
N GLY A 155 3.66 16.12 -35.87
CA GLY A 155 3.97 16.86 -34.65
C GLY A 155 2.75 17.45 -33.93
N ASN A 156 1.52 16.99 -34.22
CA ASN A 156 0.30 17.48 -33.55
C ASN A 156 -0.22 16.45 -32.55
N TYR A 157 -0.09 16.76 -31.26
CA TYR A 157 -0.33 15.79 -30.19
C TYR A 157 -1.65 15.97 -29.45
N LYS A 158 -2.38 17.06 -29.68
CA LYS A 158 -3.63 17.36 -28.95
C LYS A 158 -4.66 16.25 -29.11
N LEU A 159 -4.88 15.81 -30.35
CA LEU A 159 -5.84 14.76 -30.66
C LEU A 159 -5.40 13.41 -30.09
N VAL A 160 -4.10 13.12 -30.10
CA VAL A 160 -3.54 11.90 -29.48
C VAL A 160 -3.86 11.87 -27.98
N LEU A 161 -3.68 12.99 -27.26
CA LEU A 161 -4.04 13.08 -25.85
C LEU A 161 -5.55 12.94 -25.62
N GLU A 162 -6.39 13.52 -26.49
CA GLU A 162 -7.84 13.40 -26.39
C GLU A 162 -8.29 11.93 -26.43
N TYR A 163 -7.73 11.12 -27.35
CA TYR A 163 -8.01 9.69 -27.45
C TYR A 163 -7.44 8.88 -26.30
N ILE A 164 -6.34 9.29 -25.67
CA ILE A 164 -5.83 8.60 -24.48
C ILE A 164 -6.69 8.89 -23.26
N LEU A 165 -7.02 10.16 -23.03
CA LEU A 165 -7.49 10.65 -21.73
C LEU A 165 -9.01 10.63 -21.59
N THR A 166 -9.76 10.72 -22.69
CA THR A 166 -11.21 10.98 -22.65
C THR A 166 -12.03 9.79 -23.15
N PRO A 167 -13.37 9.78 -22.91
CA PRO A 167 -14.29 8.77 -23.45
C PRO A 167 -14.31 8.66 -24.98
N LYS A 168 -13.70 9.59 -25.72
CA LYS A 168 -13.55 9.49 -27.19
C LYS A 168 -12.71 8.28 -27.59
N GLY A 169 -11.71 7.93 -26.78
CA GLY A 169 -10.83 6.78 -27.01
C GLY A 169 -10.75 5.86 -25.79
N LEU A 170 -9.54 5.70 -25.26
CA LEU A 170 -9.20 4.78 -24.18
C LEU A 170 -9.75 5.20 -22.81
N ASN A 171 -10.03 6.50 -22.63
CA ASN A 171 -10.60 7.04 -21.40
C ASN A 171 -9.73 6.84 -20.14
N TYR A 172 -8.41 6.71 -20.30
CA TYR A 172 -7.49 6.30 -19.23
C TYR A 172 -7.39 7.29 -18.08
N ALA A 173 -7.73 8.57 -18.26
CA ALA A 173 -7.71 9.54 -17.16
C ALA A 173 -8.82 9.28 -16.12
N SER A 174 -9.91 8.61 -16.51
CA SER A 174 -11.03 8.31 -15.63
C SER A 174 -11.06 6.86 -15.11
N LEU A 175 -10.15 6.00 -15.58
CA LEU A 175 -10.08 4.61 -15.12
C LEU A 175 -9.25 4.46 -13.83
N PRO A 176 -9.50 3.42 -13.02
CA PRO A 176 -8.59 3.00 -11.96
C PRO A 176 -7.30 2.44 -12.58
N LYS A 177 -6.15 2.64 -11.91
CA LYS A 177 -4.84 2.15 -12.38
C LYS A 177 -4.84 0.66 -12.75
N GLY A 178 -5.61 -0.13 -12.01
CA GLY A 178 -5.72 -1.58 -12.23
C GLY A 178 -6.17 -1.97 -13.64
N LEU A 179 -6.94 -1.12 -14.34
CA LEU A 179 -7.44 -1.37 -15.70
C LEU A 179 -6.50 -0.86 -16.81
N ILE A 180 -5.38 -0.23 -16.44
CA ILE A 180 -4.41 0.28 -17.42
C ILE A 180 -3.45 -0.85 -17.80
N LYS A 181 -3.20 -1.02 -19.11
CA LYS A 181 -2.20 -1.96 -19.63
C LYS A 181 -0.79 -1.49 -19.26
N PHE A 182 -0.07 -2.33 -18.52
CA PHE A 182 1.28 -2.04 -18.06
C PHE A 182 2.33 -2.74 -18.91
N HIS A 183 2.12 -4.01 -19.22
CA HIS A 183 3.12 -4.82 -19.93
C HIS A 183 2.54 -5.40 -21.21
N CYS A 184 3.40 -5.53 -22.21
CA CYS A 184 3.08 -6.26 -23.42
C CYS A 184 4.04 -7.43 -23.62
N TYR A 185 3.48 -8.52 -24.13
CA TYR A 185 4.12 -9.77 -24.50
C TYR A 185 3.88 -9.97 -26.00
N GLY A 186 4.64 -10.86 -26.64
CA GLY A 186 4.60 -11.00 -28.11
C GLY A 186 3.20 -11.13 -28.72
N ASP A 187 2.28 -11.80 -28.02
CA ASP A 187 0.91 -12.09 -28.47
C ASP A 187 -0.20 -11.32 -27.74
N HIS A 188 0.07 -10.71 -26.57
CA HIS A 188 -0.96 -10.05 -25.76
C HIS A 188 -0.35 -8.98 -24.84
N CYS A 189 -1.17 -8.03 -24.37
CA CYS A 189 -0.75 -7.09 -23.34
C CYS A 189 -1.67 -7.19 -22.11
N ARG A 190 -1.11 -7.00 -20.91
CA ARG A 190 -1.79 -7.19 -19.63
C ARG A 190 -1.98 -5.88 -18.89
N THR A 191 -3.14 -5.75 -18.28
CA THR A 191 -3.44 -4.76 -17.24
C THR A 191 -2.74 -5.10 -15.93
N ALA A 192 -2.60 -4.12 -15.05
CA ALA A 192 -2.08 -4.36 -13.71
C ALA A 192 -2.91 -5.42 -12.95
N PHE A 193 -4.23 -5.45 -13.10
CA PHE A 193 -5.09 -6.48 -12.50
C PHE A 193 -4.71 -7.90 -12.93
N GLU A 194 -4.47 -8.11 -14.22
CA GLU A 194 -4.08 -9.41 -14.76
C GLU A 194 -2.71 -9.86 -14.22
N GLU A 195 -1.74 -8.93 -14.11
CA GLU A 195 -0.44 -9.26 -13.51
C GLU A 195 -0.56 -9.73 -12.06
N HIS A 196 -1.51 -9.16 -11.31
CA HIS A 196 -1.78 -9.61 -9.95
C HIS A 196 -2.37 -11.03 -9.87
N LEU A 197 -3.14 -11.48 -10.87
CA LEU A 197 -3.65 -12.85 -10.98
C LEU A 197 -2.49 -13.83 -11.20
N VAL A 198 -1.63 -13.55 -12.18
CA VAL A 198 -0.44 -14.37 -12.49
C VAL A 198 0.48 -14.51 -11.27
N GLU A 199 0.71 -13.41 -10.55
CA GLU A 199 1.45 -13.46 -9.28
C GLU A 199 0.76 -14.33 -8.22
N ALA A 200 -0.57 -14.22 -8.09
CA ALA A 200 -1.31 -14.97 -7.08
C ALA A 200 -1.28 -16.48 -7.32
N ALA A 201 -1.38 -16.93 -8.58
CA ALA A 201 -1.26 -18.35 -8.91
C ALA A 201 0.06 -18.97 -8.44
N ASN A 202 1.14 -18.17 -8.37
CA ASN A 202 2.46 -18.68 -8.01
C ASN A 202 2.67 -18.87 -6.51
N TYR A 203 2.17 -17.94 -5.69
CA TYR A 203 2.49 -17.94 -4.26
C TYR A 203 1.28 -18.02 -3.33
N VAL A 204 0.02 -17.95 -3.76
CA VAL A 204 -1.15 -18.19 -2.87
C VAL A 204 -2.02 -19.38 -3.28
N ARG A 205 -1.54 -20.20 -4.22
CA ARG A 205 -2.20 -21.45 -4.64
C ARG A 205 -2.19 -22.48 -3.52
N ASP A 206 -3.34 -23.08 -3.26
CA ASP A 206 -3.51 -24.18 -2.30
C ASP A 206 -3.49 -25.57 -2.95
N LYS A 207 -3.62 -26.63 -2.14
CA LYS A 207 -3.63 -28.03 -2.61
C LYS A 207 -4.77 -28.37 -3.58
N SER A 208 -5.85 -27.60 -3.59
CA SER A 208 -7.00 -27.76 -4.48
C SER A 208 -6.83 -26.93 -5.76
N ASN A 209 -5.64 -26.36 -5.97
CA ASN A 209 -5.32 -25.42 -7.04
C ASN A 209 -6.14 -24.12 -6.97
N THR A 210 -6.65 -23.74 -5.79
CA THR A 210 -7.36 -22.48 -5.62
C THR A 210 -6.38 -21.37 -5.24
N ALA A 211 -6.44 -20.23 -5.93
CA ALA A 211 -5.70 -19.01 -5.62
C ALA A 211 -6.67 -17.90 -5.15
N ARG A 212 -6.48 -17.39 -3.93
CA ARG A 212 -7.35 -16.38 -3.30
C ARG A 212 -6.78 -14.99 -3.46
N VAL A 213 -7.53 -14.10 -4.12
CA VAL A 213 -7.12 -12.71 -4.34
C VAL A 213 -8.26 -11.79 -3.97
N HIS A 214 -7.98 -10.73 -3.23
CA HIS A 214 -8.96 -9.74 -2.84
C HIS A 214 -8.48 -8.34 -3.20
N PHE A 215 -9.30 -7.58 -3.92
CA PHE A 215 -8.99 -6.22 -4.35
C PHE A 215 -9.83 -5.20 -3.57
N THR A 216 -9.19 -4.11 -3.11
CA THR A 216 -9.95 -2.92 -2.69
C THR A 216 -10.09 -1.96 -3.85
N VAL A 217 -11.32 -1.69 -4.30
CA VAL A 217 -11.56 -0.92 -5.53
C VAL A 217 -12.42 0.32 -5.25
N PRO A 218 -12.37 1.35 -6.12
CA PRO A 218 -13.28 2.48 -6.02
C PRO A 218 -14.74 2.04 -6.24
N ALA A 219 -15.68 2.61 -5.50
CA ALA A 219 -17.09 2.24 -5.59
C ALA A 219 -17.67 2.51 -6.98
N GLU A 220 -17.30 3.63 -7.61
CA GLU A 220 -17.75 4.00 -8.96
C GLU A 220 -17.30 3.04 -10.07
N HIS A 221 -16.26 2.22 -9.82
CA HIS A 221 -15.69 1.30 -10.80
C HIS A 221 -15.91 -0.18 -10.45
N LEU A 222 -16.61 -0.49 -9.35
CA LEU A 222 -16.75 -1.86 -8.85
C LEU A 222 -17.30 -2.81 -9.92
N GLU A 223 -18.40 -2.45 -10.56
CA GLU A 223 -19.04 -3.32 -11.56
C GLU A 223 -18.19 -3.45 -12.83
N THR A 224 -17.60 -2.35 -13.33
CA THR A 224 -16.67 -2.40 -14.46
C THR A 224 -15.48 -3.33 -14.19
N ILE A 225 -14.94 -3.32 -12.98
CA ILE A 225 -13.82 -4.19 -12.60
C ILE A 225 -14.27 -5.64 -12.48
N LYS A 226 -15.44 -5.92 -11.88
CA LYS A 226 -15.99 -7.28 -11.83
C LYS A 226 -16.18 -7.86 -13.23
N ASP A 227 -16.78 -7.09 -14.13
CA ASP A 227 -17.01 -7.50 -15.52
C ASP A 227 -15.69 -7.77 -16.25
N PHE A 228 -14.69 -6.91 -16.05
CA PHE A 228 -13.34 -7.12 -16.59
C PHE A 228 -12.72 -8.41 -16.06
N MET A 229 -12.76 -8.60 -14.74
CA MET A 229 -12.18 -9.78 -14.08
C MET A 229 -12.86 -11.07 -14.51
N GLU A 230 -14.18 -11.07 -14.68
CA GLU A 230 -14.91 -12.25 -15.17
C GLU A 230 -14.49 -12.62 -16.60
N LYS A 231 -14.29 -11.62 -17.48
CA LYS A 231 -13.85 -11.83 -18.86
C LYS A 231 -12.46 -12.45 -18.95
N VAL A 232 -11.53 -12.04 -18.07
CA VAL A 232 -10.15 -12.54 -18.10
C VAL A 232 -9.93 -13.78 -17.24
N ARG A 233 -10.82 -14.07 -16.27
CA ARG A 233 -10.65 -15.16 -15.30
C ARG A 233 -10.37 -16.49 -15.99
N GLY A 234 -11.25 -16.92 -16.90
CA GLY A 234 -11.15 -18.24 -17.54
C GLY A 234 -9.82 -18.45 -18.27
N PHE A 235 -9.34 -17.42 -18.98
CA PHE A 235 -8.04 -17.46 -19.64
C PHE A 235 -6.88 -17.71 -18.67
N TYR A 236 -6.84 -16.99 -17.54
CA TYR A 236 -5.78 -17.17 -16.55
C TYR A 236 -5.95 -18.43 -15.70
N GLU A 237 -7.18 -18.92 -15.49
CA GLU A 237 -7.41 -20.22 -14.83
C GLU A 237 -6.83 -21.37 -15.65
N GLU A 238 -7.07 -21.36 -16.96
CA GLU A 238 -6.50 -22.34 -17.89
C GLU A 238 -4.97 -22.20 -17.98
N LYS A 239 -4.48 -20.98 -18.21
CA LYS A 239 -3.05 -20.71 -18.40
C LYS A 239 -2.20 -21.06 -17.18
N GLU A 240 -2.67 -20.72 -15.98
CA GLU A 240 -1.92 -20.94 -14.73
C GLU A 240 -2.27 -22.27 -14.03
N GLY A 241 -3.30 -22.98 -14.51
CA GLY A 241 -3.77 -24.24 -13.93
C GLY A 241 -4.30 -24.07 -12.51
N VAL A 242 -5.07 -23.01 -12.27
CA VAL A 242 -5.66 -22.67 -10.97
C VAL A 242 -7.14 -22.30 -11.11
N ARG A 243 -7.88 -22.33 -10.00
CA ARG A 243 -9.17 -21.67 -9.86
C ARG A 243 -8.99 -20.39 -9.06
N TYR A 244 -9.51 -19.26 -9.53
CA TYR A 244 -9.43 -18.02 -8.77
C TYR A 244 -10.67 -17.80 -7.89
N GLU A 245 -10.43 -17.57 -6.60
CA GLU A 245 -11.40 -16.98 -5.69
C GLU A 245 -11.11 -15.48 -5.60
N ILE A 246 -11.84 -14.68 -6.40
CA ILE A 246 -11.64 -13.23 -6.49
C ILE A 246 -12.68 -12.50 -5.63
N GLY A 247 -12.20 -11.83 -4.58
CA GLY A 247 -12.98 -10.96 -3.72
C GLY A 247 -12.81 -9.48 -4.06
N PHE A 248 -13.85 -8.70 -3.81
CA PHE A 248 -13.80 -7.24 -3.92
C PHE A 248 -14.36 -6.60 -2.66
N SER A 249 -13.80 -5.48 -2.28
CA SER A 249 -14.40 -4.59 -1.30
C SER A 249 -14.16 -3.14 -1.68
N ILE A 250 -15.08 -2.27 -1.31
CA ILE A 250 -14.87 -0.82 -1.40
C ILE A 250 -14.25 -0.32 -0.09
N GLN A 251 -13.61 0.84 -0.14
CA GLN A 251 -13.28 1.56 1.08
C GLN A 251 -14.59 1.91 1.80
N ASN A 252 -14.72 1.52 3.07
CA ASN A 252 -15.97 1.66 3.81
C ASN A 252 -16.28 3.14 4.06
N PRO A 253 -17.45 3.69 3.68
CA PRO A 253 -17.83 5.07 3.99
C PRO A 253 -17.78 5.41 5.49
N SER A 254 -17.88 4.42 6.39
CA SER A 254 -17.69 4.64 7.84
C SER A 254 -16.27 5.06 8.21
N THR A 255 -15.30 4.85 7.32
CA THR A 255 -13.91 5.31 7.46
C THR A 255 -13.68 6.72 6.95
N ASP A 256 -14.69 7.35 6.36
CA ASP A 256 -14.60 8.73 5.93
C ASP A 256 -14.31 9.64 7.13
N THR A 257 -13.67 10.77 6.84
CA THR A 257 -13.39 11.82 7.79
C THR A 257 -14.18 13.05 7.45
N ILE A 258 -14.65 13.76 8.48
CA ILE A 258 -15.29 15.05 8.30
C ILE A 258 -14.28 16.05 7.73
N ALA A 259 -14.66 16.81 6.70
CA ALA A 259 -13.88 17.95 6.25
C ALA A 259 -14.15 19.15 7.14
N VAL A 260 -13.12 19.94 7.44
CA VAL A 260 -13.27 21.18 8.23
C VAL A 260 -12.66 22.38 7.50
N ASP A 261 -13.15 23.56 7.83
CA ASP A 261 -12.52 24.82 7.41
C ASP A 261 -11.17 25.04 8.11
N LEU A 262 -10.43 26.09 7.75
CA LEU A 262 -9.14 26.39 8.38
C LEU A 262 -9.26 26.69 9.89
N GLY A 263 -10.45 27.07 10.36
CA GLY A 263 -10.81 27.29 11.76
C GLY A 263 -11.33 26.04 12.49
N ASN A 264 -11.22 24.85 11.88
CA ASN A 264 -11.66 23.56 12.42
C ASN A 264 -13.19 23.45 12.65
N ARG A 265 -14.00 24.21 11.90
CA ARG A 265 -15.46 24.03 11.90
C ARG A 265 -15.89 23.06 10.80
N PRO A 266 -16.89 22.20 11.04
CA PRO A 266 -17.46 21.32 10.01
C PRO A 266 -17.75 22.05 8.71
N LEU A 267 -17.18 21.55 7.61
CA LEU A 267 -17.48 22.04 6.27
C LEU A 267 -18.89 21.57 5.88
N ARG A 268 -19.68 22.49 5.34
CA ARG A 268 -21.01 22.20 4.81
C ARG A 268 -21.08 22.50 3.31
N ASP A 269 -21.88 21.74 2.58
CA ASP A 269 -22.19 22.02 1.19
C ASP A 269 -23.26 23.12 1.06
N ARG A 270 -23.68 23.41 -0.18
CA ARG A 270 -24.69 24.44 -0.48
C ARG A 270 -26.06 24.14 0.13
N ASP A 271 -26.36 22.87 0.39
CA ASP A 271 -27.60 22.40 0.99
C ASP A 271 -27.49 22.33 2.53
N GLY A 272 -26.37 22.79 3.10
CA GLY A 272 -26.11 22.78 4.54
C GLY A 272 -25.74 21.40 5.10
N ARG A 273 -25.50 20.38 4.28
CA ARG A 273 -25.12 19.03 4.74
C ARG A 273 -23.63 18.93 5.04
N LEU A 274 -23.26 18.05 5.97
CA LEU A 274 -21.85 17.82 6.32
C LEU A 274 -21.07 17.25 5.14
N VAL A 275 -19.85 17.75 4.91
CA VAL A 275 -18.96 17.23 3.86
C VAL A 275 -18.00 16.22 4.46
N PHE A 276 -18.02 15.00 3.94
CA PHE A 276 -17.11 13.92 4.29
C PHE A 276 -16.11 13.65 3.15
N ARG A 277 -14.94 13.09 3.49
CA ARG A 277 -13.91 12.71 2.53
C ARG A 277 -13.34 11.33 2.88
N PRO A 278 -12.84 10.58 1.89
CA PRO A 278 -12.16 9.31 2.14
C PRO A 278 -11.01 9.46 3.15
N GLY A 279 -10.98 8.60 4.17
CA GLY A 279 -10.00 8.62 5.25
C GLY A 279 -8.58 8.16 4.88
N GLY A 280 -8.24 8.08 3.59
CA GLY A 280 -6.92 7.64 3.11
C GLY A 280 -6.65 6.14 3.30
N HIS A 281 -5.38 5.73 3.20
CA HIS A 281 -4.96 4.33 3.26
C HIS A 281 -5.22 3.64 4.61
N GLY A 282 -5.47 4.41 5.68
CA GLY A 282 -5.80 3.85 7.00
C GLY A 282 -7.14 3.13 7.05
N ALA A 283 -8.03 3.43 6.11
CA ALA A 283 -9.30 2.73 5.96
C ALA A 283 -9.15 1.26 5.55
N LEU A 284 -8.02 0.89 4.95
CA LEU A 284 -7.77 -0.48 4.50
C LEU A 284 -7.67 -1.48 5.65
N LEU A 285 -7.45 -1.02 6.89
CA LEU A 285 -7.41 -1.91 8.06
C LEU A 285 -8.77 -2.57 8.30
N GLU A 286 -9.88 -1.85 8.11
CA GLU A 286 -11.22 -2.42 8.24
C GLU A 286 -11.45 -3.49 7.15
N ASN A 287 -11.02 -3.23 5.91
CA ASN A 287 -11.07 -4.21 4.83
C ASN A 287 -10.27 -5.47 5.18
N LEU A 288 -9.01 -5.31 5.63
CA LEU A 288 -8.14 -6.42 6.04
C LEU A 288 -8.75 -7.23 7.20
N ASN A 289 -9.30 -6.54 8.21
CA ASN A 289 -9.96 -7.15 9.36
C ASN A 289 -11.24 -7.92 8.96
N GLY A 290 -11.90 -7.50 7.88
CA GLY A 290 -13.08 -8.12 7.30
C GLY A 290 -12.78 -9.39 6.50
N LEU A 291 -11.57 -9.55 5.94
CA LEU A 291 -11.22 -10.72 5.13
C LEU A 291 -11.24 -12.04 5.92
N LYS A 292 -11.01 -11.96 7.24
CA LYS A 292 -10.83 -13.13 8.11
C LYS A 292 -9.80 -14.14 7.55
N GLY A 293 -8.75 -13.64 6.89
CA GLY A 293 -7.64 -14.45 6.38
C GLY A 293 -6.78 -15.07 7.50
N ASP A 294 -5.69 -15.72 7.13
CA ASP A 294 -4.67 -16.22 8.05
C ASP A 294 -3.30 -15.61 7.69
N ILE A 295 -2.75 -16.01 6.54
CA ILE A 295 -1.55 -15.42 5.94
C ILE A 295 -1.99 -14.53 4.78
N VAL A 296 -1.77 -13.22 4.89
CA VAL A 296 -2.21 -12.22 3.91
C VAL A 296 -1.02 -11.52 3.30
N PHE A 297 -0.84 -11.67 1.98
CA PHE A 297 0.15 -10.92 1.20
C PHE A 297 -0.44 -9.59 0.77
N ILE A 298 0.19 -8.48 1.15
CA ILE A 298 -0.24 -7.13 0.77
C ILE A 298 0.77 -6.57 -0.23
N LYS A 299 0.28 -6.14 -1.39
CA LYS A 299 1.05 -5.49 -2.46
C LYS A 299 0.15 -4.51 -3.20
N ASN A 300 0.60 -3.27 -3.41
CA ASN A 300 -0.16 -2.27 -4.15
C ASN A 300 -0.37 -2.67 -5.62
N ILE A 301 -1.50 -2.24 -6.20
CA ILE A 301 -1.88 -2.54 -7.60
C ILE A 301 -0.84 -2.10 -8.63
N ASP A 302 -0.07 -1.06 -8.33
CA ASP A 302 0.88 -0.45 -9.26
C ASP A 302 2.29 -1.04 -9.18
N ASN A 303 2.57 -1.93 -8.23
CA ASN A 303 3.85 -2.59 -8.08
C ASN A 303 3.79 -3.99 -8.71
N VAL A 304 3.97 -4.07 -10.02
CA VAL A 304 4.00 -5.32 -10.80
C VAL A 304 5.06 -5.23 -11.88
N ALA A 305 5.62 -6.37 -12.26
CA ALA A 305 6.70 -6.47 -13.25
C ALA A 305 6.33 -7.47 -14.36
N PRO A 306 6.92 -7.39 -15.56
CA PRO A 306 6.72 -8.35 -16.64
C PRO A 306 7.25 -9.75 -16.28
N ASP A 307 6.78 -10.78 -16.97
CA ASP A 307 7.04 -12.20 -16.65
C ASP A 307 8.52 -12.54 -16.45
N TRP A 308 9.44 -11.93 -17.22
CA TRP A 308 10.89 -12.19 -17.11
C TRP A 308 11.51 -11.68 -15.78
N LEU A 309 10.86 -10.73 -15.10
CA LEU A 309 11.29 -10.23 -13.77
C LEU A 309 10.58 -10.90 -12.59
N LYS A 310 9.43 -11.55 -12.82
CA LYS A 310 8.62 -12.14 -11.74
C LYS A 310 9.28 -13.26 -10.94
N PRO A 311 10.17 -14.13 -11.47
CA PRO A 311 10.75 -15.25 -10.71
C PRO A 311 11.41 -14.82 -9.39
N GLN A 312 12.12 -13.69 -9.38
CA GLN A 312 12.74 -13.18 -8.17
C GLN A 312 11.71 -12.66 -7.16
N THR A 313 10.65 -12.01 -7.65
CA THR A 313 9.50 -11.62 -6.82
C THR A 313 8.85 -12.85 -6.18
N TYR A 314 8.61 -13.91 -6.95
CA TYR A 314 8.02 -15.15 -6.42
C TYR A 314 8.85 -15.79 -5.33
N LEU A 315 10.17 -15.87 -5.55
CA LEU A 315 11.10 -16.42 -4.59
C LEU A 315 11.01 -15.66 -3.27
N TYR A 316 11.18 -14.33 -3.31
CA TYR A 316 11.20 -13.54 -2.08
C TYR A 316 9.83 -13.44 -1.40
N LYS A 317 8.71 -13.49 -2.14
CA LYS A 317 7.38 -13.64 -1.53
C LYS A 317 7.30 -14.92 -0.69
N LYS A 318 7.78 -16.05 -1.21
CA LYS A 318 7.80 -17.32 -0.50
C LYS A 318 8.78 -17.30 0.69
N VAL A 319 9.93 -16.62 0.55
CA VAL A 319 10.87 -16.42 1.67
C VAL A 319 10.23 -15.61 2.80
N LEU A 320 9.60 -14.47 2.49
CA LEU A 320 8.91 -13.63 3.49
C LEU A 320 7.78 -14.40 4.17
N GLY A 321 6.98 -15.16 3.40
CA GLY A 321 5.95 -16.02 3.95
C GLY A 321 6.49 -17.16 4.80
N GLY A 322 7.64 -17.73 4.43
CA GLY A 322 8.31 -18.78 5.20
C GLY A 322 8.83 -18.26 6.52
N TYR A 323 9.42 -17.07 6.50
CA TYR A 323 9.92 -16.39 7.69
C TYR A 323 8.78 -16.01 8.63
N LEU A 324 7.65 -15.53 8.11
CA LEU A 324 6.43 -15.32 8.89
C LEU A 324 5.97 -16.61 9.59
N VAL A 325 5.87 -17.71 8.85
CA VAL A 325 5.43 -19.01 9.38
C VAL A 325 6.40 -19.52 10.46
N GLU A 326 7.71 -19.39 10.25
CA GLU A 326 8.72 -19.77 11.23
C GLU A 326 8.51 -19.02 12.55
N LEU A 327 8.42 -17.69 12.48
CA LEU A 327 8.20 -16.86 13.66
C LEU A 327 6.87 -17.21 14.34
N GLN A 328 5.78 -17.39 13.58
CA GLN A 328 4.49 -17.79 14.14
C GLN A 328 4.57 -19.12 14.88
N LYS A 329 5.23 -20.15 14.32
CA LYS A 329 5.36 -21.46 14.97
C LYS A 329 6.07 -21.35 16.33
N THR A 330 7.16 -20.59 16.39
CA THR A 330 7.89 -20.36 17.65
C THR A 330 7.06 -19.55 18.64
N ILE A 331 6.45 -18.45 18.19
CA ILE A 331 5.58 -17.59 19.04
C ILE A 331 4.41 -18.40 19.61
N PHE A 332 3.74 -19.21 18.79
CA PHE A 332 2.57 -19.98 19.22
C PHE A 332 2.97 -21.05 20.23
N GLY A 333 4.08 -21.76 20.03
CA GLY A 333 4.62 -22.68 21.02
C GLY A 333 4.94 -22.00 22.35
N TYR A 334 5.51 -20.80 22.33
CA TYR A 334 5.73 -20.02 23.55
C TYR A 334 4.43 -19.59 24.23
N LEU A 335 3.43 -19.13 23.48
CA LEU A 335 2.13 -18.75 24.03
C LEU A 335 1.41 -19.94 24.68
N GLU A 336 1.48 -21.13 24.10
CA GLU A 336 0.92 -22.36 24.70
C GLU A 336 1.59 -22.68 26.03
N ARG A 337 2.92 -22.62 26.11
CA ARG A 337 3.68 -22.83 27.35
C ARG A 337 3.32 -21.80 28.41
N LEU A 338 3.31 -20.51 28.06
CA LEU A 338 2.93 -19.40 28.95
C LEU A 338 1.52 -19.59 29.55
N VAL A 339 0.56 -20.07 28.76
CA VAL A 339 -0.81 -20.31 29.22
C VAL A 339 -0.93 -21.55 30.10
N SER A 340 -0.19 -22.62 29.78
CA SER A 340 -0.19 -23.85 30.57
C SER A 340 0.48 -23.70 31.94
N GLY A 341 1.29 -22.65 32.14
CA GLY A 341 2.10 -22.45 33.34
C GLY A 341 3.38 -23.32 33.40
N ASP A 342 3.57 -24.21 32.42
CA ASP A 342 4.76 -25.04 32.24
C ASP A 342 5.91 -24.22 31.64
N VAL A 343 6.44 -23.28 32.43
CA VAL A 343 7.49 -22.35 31.98
C VAL A 343 8.60 -22.22 33.00
N THR A 344 9.77 -22.78 32.71
CA THR A 344 10.96 -22.61 33.56
C THR A 344 11.57 -21.20 33.39
N ASP A 345 12.38 -20.76 34.35
CA ASP A 345 13.10 -19.48 34.21
C ASP A 345 14.06 -19.49 33.01
N ALA A 346 14.63 -20.66 32.67
CA ALA A 346 15.44 -20.82 31.47
C ALA A 346 14.63 -20.54 30.19
N LEU A 347 13.40 -21.06 30.10
CA LEU A 347 12.52 -20.81 28.97
C LEU A 347 12.07 -19.34 28.92
N ILE A 348 11.84 -18.69 30.07
CA ILE A 348 11.55 -17.25 30.11
C ILE A 348 12.72 -16.45 29.53
N ASN A 349 13.95 -16.78 29.90
CA ASN A 349 15.14 -16.10 29.38
C ASN A 349 15.32 -16.34 27.87
N GLU A 350 15.07 -17.56 27.39
CA GLU A 350 15.03 -17.89 25.96
C GLU A 350 13.98 -17.05 25.21
N MET A 351 12.78 -16.89 25.77
CA MET A 351 11.72 -16.06 25.21
C MET A 351 12.13 -14.57 25.13
N PHE A 352 12.79 -14.04 26.15
CA PHE A 352 13.32 -12.66 26.10
C PHE A 352 14.41 -12.51 25.03
N GLU A 353 15.30 -13.49 24.90
CA GLU A 353 16.32 -13.47 23.85
C GLU A 353 15.69 -13.54 22.45
N PHE A 354 14.67 -14.39 22.26
CA PHE A 354 13.90 -14.44 21.03
C PHE A 354 13.19 -13.11 20.74
N ALA A 355 12.57 -12.50 21.75
CA ALA A 355 11.88 -11.22 21.62
C ALA A 355 12.84 -10.12 21.12
N ARG A 356 14.07 -10.06 21.66
CA ARG A 356 15.10 -9.11 21.21
C ARG A 356 15.64 -9.44 19.83
N SER A 357 16.16 -10.64 19.64
CA SER A 357 16.94 -11.02 18.46
C SER A 357 16.09 -11.26 17.21
N ARG A 358 14.86 -11.78 17.37
CA ARG A 358 14.01 -12.18 16.25
C ARG A 358 12.84 -11.24 16.01
N LEU A 359 12.34 -10.57 17.05
CA LEU A 359 11.20 -9.64 16.96
C LEU A 359 11.57 -8.18 17.18
N CYS A 360 12.84 -7.87 17.51
CA CYS A 360 13.30 -6.51 17.78
C CYS A 360 12.48 -5.81 18.88
N ILE A 361 12.00 -6.57 19.87
CA ILE A 361 11.26 -6.06 21.02
C ILE A 361 12.25 -5.77 22.12
N VAL A 362 12.33 -4.51 22.54
CA VAL A 362 13.15 -4.06 23.67
C VAL A 362 12.28 -4.12 24.94
N PRO A 363 12.59 -4.99 25.92
CA PRO A 363 11.91 -4.99 27.19
C PRO A 363 12.18 -3.68 27.97
N PRO A 364 11.19 -3.15 28.72
CA PRO A 364 11.43 -2.02 29.60
C PRO A 364 12.52 -2.31 30.64
N ASP A 365 13.20 -1.27 31.09
CA ASP A 365 14.25 -1.38 32.09
C ASP A 365 13.77 -2.11 33.35
N GLY A 366 14.57 -3.08 33.80
CA GLY A 366 14.25 -3.90 34.98
C GLY A 366 13.23 -5.01 34.73
N MET A 367 12.58 -5.10 33.55
CA MET A 367 11.55 -6.10 33.30
C MET A 367 12.07 -7.54 33.45
N GLU A 368 13.29 -7.79 32.97
CA GLU A 368 13.95 -9.10 33.07
C GLU A 368 14.43 -9.43 34.48
N LYS A 369 14.41 -8.47 35.40
CA LYS A 369 14.71 -8.66 36.82
C LYS A 369 13.45 -8.67 37.69
N GLY A 370 12.28 -8.39 37.11
CA GLY A 370 11.00 -8.33 37.80
C GLY A 370 10.46 -9.68 38.24
N LEU A 371 9.24 -9.68 38.77
CA LEU A 371 8.59 -10.91 39.24
C LEU A 371 8.26 -11.82 38.05
N ARG A 372 8.32 -13.13 38.26
CA ARG A 372 8.03 -14.14 37.22
C ARG A 372 6.67 -13.92 36.55
N GLU A 373 5.64 -13.58 37.33
CA GLU A 373 4.30 -13.29 36.81
C GLU A 373 4.26 -12.07 35.89
N GLU A 374 5.04 -11.03 36.20
CA GLU A 374 5.14 -9.81 35.38
C GLU A 374 5.85 -10.11 34.06
N LYS A 375 6.93 -10.91 34.10
CA LYS A 375 7.64 -11.40 32.90
C LYS A 375 6.72 -12.19 31.99
N VAL A 376 5.98 -13.15 32.55
CA VAL A 376 5.01 -13.97 31.80
C VAL A 376 3.93 -13.09 31.17
N ARG A 377 3.36 -12.16 31.92
CA ARG A 377 2.35 -11.23 31.41
C ARG A 377 2.88 -10.34 30.30
N PHE A 378 4.10 -9.82 30.46
CA PHE A 378 4.79 -9.01 29.46
C PHE A 378 5.01 -9.80 28.17
N LEU A 379 5.67 -10.96 28.25
CA LEU A 379 5.96 -11.83 27.11
C LEU A 379 4.67 -12.23 26.39
N PHE A 380 3.63 -12.66 27.12
CA PHE A 380 2.33 -12.98 26.53
C PHE A 380 1.74 -11.78 25.79
N SER A 381 1.78 -10.58 26.38
CA SER A 381 1.23 -9.36 25.76
C SER A 381 1.98 -8.92 24.50
N LYS A 382 3.28 -9.22 24.40
CA LYS A 382 4.13 -8.89 23.25
C LYS A 382 4.04 -9.98 22.17
N PHE A 383 3.94 -11.25 22.54
CA PHE A 383 3.81 -12.37 21.61
C PHE A 383 2.40 -12.52 21.02
N ASN A 384 1.35 -12.29 21.80
CA ASN A 384 -0.04 -12.43 21.33
C ASN A 384 -0.53 -11.19 20.58
N ARG A 385 0.11 -10.90 19.44
CA ARG A 385 -0.18 -9.78 18.56
C ARG A 385 -0.19 -10.25 17.10
N PRO A 386 -0.88 -9.56 16.19
CA PRO A 386 -0.68 -9.75 14.76
C PRO A 386 0.80 -9.55 14.39
N LEU A 387 1.27 -10.31 13.41
CA LEU A 387 2.65 -10.30 12.95
C LEU A 387 2.70 -9.81 11.50
N ARG A 388 3.68 -8.97 11.17
CA ARG A 388 4.00 -8.59 9.79
C ARG A 388 5.49 -8.77 9.53
N VAL A 389 5.79 -9.42 8.41
CA VAL A 389 7.13 -9.46 7.82
C VAL A 389 7.11 -8.56 6.60
N CYS A 390 7.94 -7.52 6.60
CA CYS A 390 7.97 -6.51 5.56
C CYS A 390 9.26 -6.63 4.76
N GLY A 391 9.15 -6.77 3.44
CA GLY A 391 10.30 -6.66 2.56
C GLY A 391 10.80 -5.21 2.53
N MET A 392 12.11 -5.01 2.60
CA MET A 392 12.78 -3.72 2.50
C MET A 392 13.77 -3.76 1.35
N VAL A 393 13.73 -2.76 0.48
CA VAL A 393 14.69 -2.63 -0.62
C VAL A 393 15.65 -1.49 -0.31
N ARG A 394 16.89 -1.59 -0.82
CA ARG A 394 17.89 -0.52 -0.67
C ARG A 394 17.38 0.76 -1.33
N ASN A 395 17.54 1.88 -0.64
CA ASN A 395 17.12 3.17 -1.15
C ASN A 395 18.11 3.69 -2.19
N GLN A 396 17.63 3.96 -3.40
CA GLN A 396 18.41 4.57 -4.49
C GLN A 396 17.92 6.01 -4.81
N GLY A 397 17.31 6.68 -3.83
CA GLY A 397 16.73 8.01 -3.98
C GLY A 397 15.22 8.00 -4.27
N GLU A 398 14.54 6.87 -4.08
CA GLU A 398 13.10 6.75 -4.28
C GLU A 398 12.35 7.46 -3.13
N PRO A 399 11.37 8.33 -3.45
CA PRO A 399 10.56 8.97 -2.42
C PRO A 399 9.59 7.96 -1.79
N GLY A 400 9.60 7.83 -0.47
CA GLY A 400 8.73 6.89 0.22
C GLY A 400 8.94 6.82 1.72
N GLY A 401 8.20 5.92 2.37
CA GLY A 401 8.37 5.61 3.78
C GLY A 401 9.56 4.67 4.01
N GLY A 402 10.29 4.88 5.10
CA GLY A 402 11.47 4.11 5.47
C GLY A 402 11.29 3.31 6.77
N PRO A 403 12.11 2.29 7.02
CA PRO A 403 12.14 1.56 8.29
C PRO A 403 12.95 2.33 9.35
N PHE A 404 12.34 2.62 10.49
CA PHE A 404 12.99 3.33 11.60
C PHE A 404 12.70 2.68 12.94
N TRP A 405 13.67 2.81 13.86
CA TRP A 405 13.39 2.70 15.28
C TRP A 405 12.70 3.98 15.74
N VAL A 406 11.50 3.83 16.26
CA VAL A 406 10.68 4.92 16.80
C VAL A 406 10.58 4.78 18.30
N GLU A 407 10.73 5.91 18.97
CA GLU A 407 10.57 6.03 20.42
C GLU A 407 9.18 6.59 20.72
N ASP A 408 8.43 5.91 21.59
CA ASP A 408 7.12 6.38 22.03
C ASP A 408 7.23 7.38 23.21
N GLU A 409 6.09 7.86 23.70
CA GLU A 409 6.02 8.82 24.82
C GLU A 409 6.61 8.29 26.14
N LYS A 410 6.77 6.96 26.27
CA LYS A 410 7.32 6.29 27.44
C LYS A 410 8.80 5.90 27.25
N GLY A 411 9.38 6.21 26.10
CA GLY A 411 10.74 5.79 25.75
C GLY A 411 10.84 4.36 25.23
N GLU A 412 9.71 3.66 24.98
CA GLU A 412 9.76 2.32 24.39
C GLU A 412 10.14 2.41 22.90
N LEU A 413 11.09 1.57 22.50
CA LEU A 413 11.52 1.46 21.10
C LEU A 413 10.69 0.42 20.35
N SER A 414 10.31 0.76 19.12
CA SER A 414 9.65 -0.17 18.20
C SER A 414 10.05 0.09 16.75
N LEU A 415 10.02 -0.97 15.93
CA LEU A 415 10.22 -0.88 14.49
C LEU A 415 8.96 -0.35 13.80
N GLN A 416 9.09 0.74 13.06
CA GLN A 416 7.98 1.35 12.31
C GLN A 416 8.38 1.68 10.88
N ILE A 417 7.40 1.62 9.98
CA ILE A 417 7.51 2.25 8.66
C ILE A 417 7.03 3.68 8.83
N VAL A 418 7.93 4.65 8.61
CA VAL A 418 7.65 6.07 8.83
C VAL A 418 7.68 6.81 7.49
N GLU A 419 6.65 7.61 7.24
CA GLU A 419 6.57 8.50 6.08
C GLU A 419 7.14 9.90 6.40
N SER A 420 7.61 10.61 5.37
CA SER A 420 8.22 11.94 5.55
C SER A 420 7.25 12.94 6.20
N SER A 421 5.95 12.82 5.92
CA SER A 421 4.90 13.65 6.51
C SER A 421 4.79 13.54 8.04
N GLN A 422 5.35 12.48 8.63
CA GLN A 422 5.32 12.21 10.06
C GLN A 422 6.55 12.74 10.80
N VAL A 423 7.54 13.30 10.09
CA VAL A 423 8.83 13.70 10.65
C VAL A 423 8.93 15.23 10.73
N ASP A 424 9.45 15.71 11.86
CA ASP A 424 9.75 17.13 12.04
C ASP A 424 11.06 17.51 11.35
N PHE A 425 10.98 17.93 10.09
CA PHE A 425 12.15 18.40 9.36
C PHE A 425 12.69 19.76 9.83
N SER A 426 12.03 20.47 10.74
CA SER A 426 12.59 21.67 11.36
C SER A 426 13.66 21.32 12.41
N SER A 427 13.59 20.11 12.98
CA SER A 427 14.61 19.55 13.85
C SER A 427 15.79 19.02 13.02
N SER A 428 16.99 19.58 13.24
CA SER A 428 18.21 19.12 12.58
C SER A 428 18.54 17.67 12.92
N VAL A 429 18.24 17.22 14.15
CA VAL A 429 18.47 15.84 14.61
C VAL A 429 17.56 14.88 13.84
N GLN A 430 16.25 15.17 13.78
CA GLN A 430 15.30 14.29 13.09
C GLN A 430 15.57 14.26 11.57
N ARG A 431 15.94 15.40 10.99
CA ARG A 431 16.38 15.47 9.58
C ARG A 431 17.61 14.58 9.33
N SER A 432 18.63 14.68 10.17
CA SER A 432 19.85 13.87 10.01
C SER A 432 19.56 12.36 10.13
N ILE A 433 18.69 11.96 11.06
CA ILE A 433 18.27 10.55 11.19
C ILE A 433 17.54 10.09 9.92
N TRP A 434 16.60 10.89 9.42
CA TRP A 434 15.86 10.57 8.19
C TRP A 434 16.79 10.41 6.97
N GLU A 435 17.71 11.36 6.77
CA GLU A 435 18.66 11.37 5.66
C GLU A 435 19.67 10.21 5.72
N SER A 436 19.89 9.62 6.90
CA SER A 436 20.75 8.43 7.08
C SER A 436 20.07 7.09 6.73
N SER A 437 18.81 7.10 6.28
CA SER A 437 18.10 5.87 5.91
C SER A 437 18.74 5.18 4.71
N THR A 438 19.01 3.88 4.84
CA THR A 438 19.63 3.06 3.79
C THR A 438 18.62 2.24 2.98
N HIS A 439 17.38 2.13 3.48
CA HIS A 439 16.32 1.29 2.92
C HIS A 439 15.00 2.06 2.84
N PHE A 440 14.09 1.57 2.02
CA PHE A 440 12.71 2.02 2.00
C PHE A 440 11.75 0.84 1.89
N ASN A 441 10.49 1.07 2.26
CA ASN A 441 9.46 0.05 2.20
C ASN A 441 8.68 0.14 0.86
N PRO A 442 8.72 -0.90 0.01
CA PRO A 442 7.96 -0.99 -1.23
C PRO A 442 6.47 -1.30 -1.03
N VAL A 443 5.99 -1.39 0.22
CA VAL A 443 4.68 -1.94 0.58
C VAL A 443 4.59 -3.40 0.14
N ASP A 444 5.61 -4.18 0.50
CA ASP A 444 5.65 -5.63 0.37
C ASP A 444 5.53 -6.26 1.75
N LEU A 445 4.32 -6.69 2.10
CA LEU A 445 4.02 -7.20 3.44
C LEU A 445 3.45 -8.61 3.37
N VAL A 446 3.86 -9.44 4.32
CA VAL A 446 3.18 -10.71 4.62
C VAL A 446 2.72 -10.67 6.07
N CYS A 447 1.41 -10.74 6.27
CA CYS A 447 0.76 -10.54 7.55
C CYS A 447 0.18 -11.85 8.08
N GLY A 448 0.45 -12.18 9.34
CA GLY A 448 -0.24 -13.20 10.12
C GLY A 448 -1.31 -12.53 11.00
N VAL A 449 -2.58 -12.82 10.74
CA VAL A 449 -3.72 -12.11 11.36
C VAL A 449 -4.57 -12.98 12.30
N ARG A 450 -4.08 -14.17 12.65
CA ARG A 450 -4.71 -15.09 13.60
C ARG A 450 -3.82 -15.34 14.81
N ASP A 451 -4.46 -15.55 15.96
CA ASP A 451 -3.80 -15.91 17.20
C ASP A 451 -3.36 -17.39 17.20
N TYR A 452 -2.65 -17.79 18.26
CA TYR A 452 -2.16 -19.16 18.44
C TYR A 452 -3.28 -20.22 18.57
N ARG A 453 -4.53 -19.80 18.80
CA ARG A 453 -5.71 -20.68 18.83
C ARG A 453 -6.44 -20.72 17.48
N GLY A 454 -5.93 -20.01 16.47
CA GLY A 454 -6.54 -19.88 15.15
C GLY A 454 -7.68 -18.87 15.09
N ASN A 455 -7.95 -18.08 16.13
CA ASN A 455 -8.97 -17.04 16.09
C ASN A 455 -8.44 -15.80 15.37
N PRO A 456 -9.25 -15.10 14.56
CA PRO A 456 -8.84 -13.83 13.98
C PRO A 456 -8.65 -12.77 15.07
N PHE A 457 -7.55 -12.04 15.01
CA PHE A 457 -7.39 -10.85 15.83
C PHE A 457 -8.40 -9.77 15.41
N ASP A 458 -8.87 -8.97 16.37
CA ASP A 458 -9.45 -7.67 16.06
C ASP A 458 -8.31 -6.67 15.82
N LEU A 459 -7.99 -6.45 14.54
CA LEU A 459 -6.83 -5.64 14.14
C LEU A 459 -6.93 -4.19 14.61
N THR A 460 -8.14 -3.68 14.87
CA THR A 460 -8.39 -2.31 15.33
C THR A 460 -7.80 -2.03 16.73
N ARG A 461 -7.58 -3.09 17.52
CA ARG A 461 -6.97 -3.00 18.86
C ARG A 461 -5.47 -2.73 18.84
N PHE A 462 -4.83 -2.82 17.68
CA PHE A 462 -3.38 -2.67 17.52
C PHE A 462 -2.98 -1.40 16.75
N VAL A 463 -3.91 -0.44 16.66
CA VAL A 463 -3.73 0.88 16.02
C VAL A 463 -3.20 1.89 17.03
N ASN A 464 -2.27 2.76 16.60
CA ASN A 464 -1.91 3.95 17.38
C ASN A 464 -2.85 5.13 17.03
N PRO A 465 -3.77 5.54 17.93
CA PRO A 465 -4.73 6.61 17.65
C PRO A 465 -4.08 8.01 17.60
N ASN A 466 -2.84 8.15 18.07
CA ASN A 466 -2.09 9.41 18.02
C ASN A 466 -1.32 9.59 16.70
N THR A 467 -1.58 8.74 15.71
CA THR A 467 -0.98 8.85 14.38
C THR A 467 -2.06 9.12 13.33
N GLY A 468 -1.68 9.79 12.26
CA GLY A 468 -2.55 10.21 11.18
C GLY A 468 -1.96 11.43 10.49
N PHE A 469 -2.67 11.96 9.51
CA PHE A 469 -2.17 13.09 8.74
C PHE A 469 -3.27 14.13 8.50
N ILE A 470 -2.93 15.41 8.64
CA ILE A 470 -3.81 16.52 8.31
C ILE A 470 -3.20 17.26 7.13
N SER A 471 -3.92 17.26 6.02
CA SER A 471 -3.52 17.99 4.80
C SER A 471 -4.41 19.20 4.58
N ILE A 472 -3.87 20.24 3.96
CA ILE A 472 -4.66 21.34 3.43
C ILE A 472 -4.92 21.07 1.96
N LYS A 473 -6.19 20.97 1.58
CA LYS A 473 -6.64 20.75 0.19
C LYS A 473 -7.47 21.95 -0.27
N SER A 474 -7.53 22.18 -1.58
CA SER A 474 -8.49 23.11 -2.18
C SER A 474 -9.67 22.31 -2.71
N LYS A 475 -10.89 22.77 -2.43
CA LYS A 475 -12.13 22.24 -3.02
C LYS A 475 -12.97 23.43 -3.48
N ASP A 476 -13.30 23.49 -4.77
CA ASP A 476 -14.11 24.56 -5.35
C ASP A 476 -13.57 25.97 -5.05
N GLY A 477 -12.24 26.13 -5.00
CA GLY A 477 -11.57 27.39 -4.66
C GLY A 477 -11.45 27.68 -3.15
N VAL A 478 -12.04 26.84 -2.28
CA VAL A 478 -11.99 26.98 -0.83
C VAL A 478 -10.91 26.08 -0.23
N ARG A 479 -10.06 26.64 0.63
CA ARG A 479 -9.07 25.86 1.39
C ARG A 479 -9.74 25.15 2.56
N ILE A 480 -9.53 23.85 2.64
CA ILE A 480 -10.09 22.95 3.65
C ILE A 480 -8.98 22.14 4.31
N LYS A 481 -9.20 21.69 5.54
CA LYS A 481 -8.36 20.65 6.17
C LYS A 481 -9.03 19.29 5.97
N ALA A 482 -8.23 18.30 5.56
CA ALA A 482 -8.65 16.92 5.40
C ALA A 482 -7.81 16.03 6.32
N LEU A 483 -8.51 15.16 7.06
CA LEU A 483 -7.90 14.19 7.97
C LEU A 483 -7.76 12.86 7.24
N GLU A 484 -6.58 12.28 7.29
CA GLU A 484 -6.31 10.91 6.85
C GLU A 484 -6.03 10.06 8.09
N LEU A 485 -6.73 8.94 8.20
CA LEU A 485 -6.57 7.97 9.27
C LEU A 485 -5.16 7.35 9.21
N PRO A 486 -4.63 6.83 10.33
CA PRO A 486 -3.35 6.14 10.36
C PRO A 486 -3.21 5.16 9.19
N GLY A 487 -2.25 5.35 8.29
CA GLY A 487 -2.04 4.48 7.13
C GLY A 487 -1.89 3.01 7.51
N LEU A 488 -2.34 2.11 6.62
CA LEU A 488 -2.39 0.67 6.88
C LEU A 488 -1.08 0.12 7.45
N TRP A 489 0.04 0.45 6.82
CA TRP A 489 1.37 -0.07 7.18
C TRP A 489 2.21 0.86 8.05
N ASN A 490 1.69 2.01 8.47
CA ASN A 490 2.33 2.86 9.46
C ASN A 490 1.55 2.76 10.78
N GLY A 491 0.74 3.75 11.12
CA GLY A 491 0.02 3.87 12.38
C GLY A 491 -1.09 2.84 12.62
N SER A 492 -1.71 2.27 11.58
CA SER A 492 -2.71 1.20 11.76
C SER A 492 -2.10 -0.13 12.21
N MET A 493 -0.80 -0.31 12.00
CA MET A 493 -0.05 -1.50 12.38
C MET A 493 0.99 -1.20 13.48
N ALA A 494 0.88 -0.06 14.15
CA ALA A 494 1.90 0.42 15.09
C ALA A 494 2.22 -0.58 16.22
N TYR A 495 1.21 -1.30 16.70
CA TYR A 495 1.37 -2.27 17.79
C TYR A 495 1.43 -3.72 17.33
N TRP A 496 1.75 -3.96 16.05
CA TRP A 496 2.00 -5.30 15.52
C TRP A 496 3.43 -5.74 15.81
N ASN A 497 3.66 -7.04 15.91
CA ASN A 497 5.02 -7.57 15.81
C ASN A 497 5.50 -7.31 14.39
N THR A 498 6.60 -6.56 14.25
CA THR A 498 7.09 -6.06 12.97
C THR A 498 8.50 -6.57 12.78
N VAL A 499 8.76 -7.23 11.66
CA VAL A 499 10.11 -7.64 11.27
C VAL A 499 10.39 -7.19 9.85
N PHE A 500 11.56 -6.58 9.65
CA PHE A 500 12.00 -6.11 8.34
C PHE A 500 13.03 -7.07 7.76
N VAL A 501 12.90 -7.38 6.48
CA VAL A 501 13.77 -8.30 5.75
C VAL A 501 14.28 -7.62 4.49
N GLU A 502 15.59 -7.56 4.27
CA GLU A 502 16.16 -7.06 3.02
C GLU A 502 15.74 -7.97 1.85
N VAL A 503 15.21 -7.38 0.79
CA VAL A 503 14.85 -8.05 -0.46
C VAL A 503 15.49 -7.33 -1.66
N PRO A 504 15.69 -8.02 -2.80
CA PRO A 504 16.27 -7.40 -3.99
C PRO A 504 15.41 -6.27 -4.53
N LEU A 505 16.06 -5.23 -5.08
CA LEU A 505 15.36 -4.08 -5.67
C LEU A 505 14.39 -4.48 -6.80
N THR A 506 14.70 -5.53 -7.53
CA THR A 506 13.88 -6.10 -8.63
C THR A 506 12.51 -6.61 -8.18
N THR A 507 12.26 -6.79 -6.88
CA THR A 507 10.91 -7.10 -6.36
C THR A 507 10.02 -5.85 -6.25
N PHE A 508 10.56 -4.68 -6.64
CA PHE A 508 9.89 -3.39 -6.59
C PHE A 508 9.94 -2.68 -7.95
N SER A 509 8.79 -2.60 -8.60
CA SER A 509 8.62 -1.93 -9.90
C SER A 509 7.29 -1.15 -9.89
N PRO A 510 7.21 -0.02 -9.16
CA PRO A 510 5.99 0.75 -9.05
C PRO A 510 5.76 1.65 -10.27
N VAL A 511 4.49 1.82 -10.67
CA VAL A 511 4.09 2.79 -11.69
C VAL A 511 3.38 3.98 -11.05
N LYS A 512 4.12 5.07 -10.84
CA LYS A 512 3.58 6.32 -10.26
C LYS A 512 3.07 7.26 -11.34
N THR A 513 3.83 7.40 -12.42
CA THR A 513 3.54 8.22 -13.61
C THR A 513 3.54 7.36 -14.87
N VAL A 514 2.87 7.80 -15.93
CA VAL A 514 2.83 7.05 -17.20
C VAL A 514 4.23 6.76 -17.75
N LEU A 515 5.18 7.67 -17.53
CA LEU A 515 6.57 7.52 -17.98
C LEU A 515 7.30 6.36 -17.29
N ASP A 516 6.85 5.93 -16.10
CA ASP A 516 7.48 4.79 -15.43
C ASP A 516 7.33 3.50 -16.25
N LEU A 517 6.29 3.40 -17.09
CA LEU A 517 6.12 2.28 -18.03
C LEU A 517 7.20 2.24 -19.12
N LEU A 518 7.96 3.31 -19.34
CA LEU A 518 9.09 3.34 -20.29
C LEU A 518 10.39 2.82 -19.67
N ARG A 519 10.45 2.65 -18.34
CA ARG A 519 11.61 2.07 -17.67
C ARG A 519 11.79 0.62 -18.07
N ARG A 520 13.03 0.13 -18.06
CA ARG A 520 13.39 -1.25 -18.46
C ARG A 520 12.54 -2.29 -17.73
N GLU A 521 12.23 -2.04 -16.46
CA GLU A 521 11.46 -2.92 -15.59
C GLU A 521 10.00 -3.11 -16.03
N HIS A 522 9.51 -2.31 -16.99
CA HIS A 522 8.17 -2.43 -17.56
C HIS A 522 8.17 -2.74 -19.07
N GLN A 523 9.34 -3.01 -19.64
CA GLN A 523 9.51 -3.32 -21.06
C GLN A 523 9.65 -4.85 -21.28
N PRO A 524 9.37 -5.36 -22.49
CA PRO A 524 9.65 -6.75 -22.87
C PRO A 524 11.13 -7.11 -22.65
N GLU A 525 11.42 -8.40 -22.50
CA GLU A 525 12.81 -8.90 -22.46
C GLU A 525 13.48 -8.62 -23.81
N GLU A 526 14.70 -8.07 -23.78
CA GLU A 526 15.48 -7.72 -24.97
C GLU A 526 16.07 -8.93 -25.69
#